data_AF-B7WVS4-F1
#
_entry.id   AF-B7WVS4-F1
#
_cell.length_a   1.000
_cell.length_b   1.000
_cell.length_c   1.000
_cell.angle_alpha   90.00
_cell.angle_beta   90.00
_cell.angle_gamma   90.00
#
_symmetry.space_group_name_H-M   'P 1'
#
loop_
_entity.id
_entity.type
_entity.pdbx_description
1 polymer ?
#
loop_
_entity_poly.entity_id
_entity_poly.type
_entity_poly.pdbx_seq_one_letter_code
_entity_poly.pdbx_strand_id
1 'polypeptide(L)' 'MLNDDFTPMEFVIAVLQELFGKDRESATQIMLKIHLDGRGVCGVYSQDVAATKVEQVLQAAQKAGHPLQATFEPVE' A
#
# COMPACT_ATOMS: atom_id res chain seq x y z
N MET A 1 2.62 -4.03 -0.68
CA MET A 1 1.57 -3.95 0.37
C MET A 1 0.92 -5.31 0.48
N LEU A 2 0.52 -5.70 1.70
CA LEU A 2 0.01 -7.03 2.03
C LEU A 2 -1.49 -6.97 2.33
N ASN A 3 -2.22 -8.02 1.98
CA ASN A 3 -3.63 -8.15 2.28
C ASN A 3 -3.88 -8.41 3.76
N ASP A 4 -5.06 -8.00 4.22
CA ASP A 4 -5.64 -8.38 5.51
C ASP A 4 -7.17 -8.29 5.42
N ASP A 5 -7.88 -8.90 6.37
CA ASP A 5 -9.35 -9.03 6.32
C ASP A 5 -10.11 -7.84 6.97
N PHE A 6 -9.41 -6.82 7.49
CA PHE A 6 -10.00 -5.78 8.34
C PHE A 6 -9.84 -4.37 7.79
N THR A 7 -8.83 -4.12 6.94
CA THR A 7 -8.60 -2.82 6.34
C THR A 7 -9.60 -2.57 5.21
N PRO A 8 -10.40 -1.48 5.25
CA PRO A 8 -11.35 -1.16 4.18
C PRO A 8 -10.65 -0.96 2.83
N MET A 9 -11.25 -1.48 1.75
CA MET A 9 -10.71 -1.31 0.38
C MET A 9 -10.51 0.15 0.00
N GLU A 10 -11.46 1.04 0.37
CA GLU A 10 -11.35 2.48 0.10
C GLU A 10 -10.17 3.13 0.86
N PHE A 11 -9.82 2.63 2.05
CA PHE A 11 -8.63 3.11 2.76
C PHE A 11 -7.35 2.72 2.01
N VAL A 12 -7.27 1.48 1.51
CA VAL A 12 -6.14 1.03 0.68
C VAL A 12 -6.00 1.88 -0.58
N ILE A 13 -7.12 2.19 -1.24
CA ILE A 13 -7.14 3.08 -2.41
C ILE A 13 -6.63 4.48 -2.03
N ALA A 14 -7.13 5.09 -0.95
CA ALA A 14 -6.68 6.40 -0.51
C ALA A 14 -5.16 6.43 -0.23
N VAL A 15 -4.64 5.40 0.45
CA VAL A 15 -3.20 5.23 0.68
C VAL A 15 -2.41 5.19 -0.63
N LEU A 16 -2.90 4.44 -1.64
CA LEU A 16 -2.26 4.36 -2.96
C LEU A 16 -2.28 5.70 -3.70
N GLN A 17 -3.36 6.48 -3.57
CA GLN A 17 -3.45 7.80 -4.19
C GLN A 17 -2.53 8.82 -3.49
N GLU A 18 -2.60 8.92 -2.17
CA GLU A 18 -1.91 9.94 -1.39
C GLU A 18 -0.41 9.66 -1.27
N LEU A 19 -0.02 8.42 -0.97
CA LEU A 19 1.38 8.09 -0.69
C LEU A 19 2.13 7.59 -1.93
N PHE A 20 1.45 7.04 -2.93
CA PHE A 20 2.09 6.49 -4.13
C PHE A 20 1.76 7.27 -5.41
N GLY A 21 0.93 8.31 -5.33
CA GLY A 21 0.58 9.18 -6.45
C GLY A 21 -0.19 8.45 -7.55
N LYS A 22 -0.91 7.38 -7.21
CA LYS A 22 -1.74 6.65 -8.17
C LYS A 22 -3.02 7.44 -8.46
N ASP A 23 -3.46 7.42 -9.71
CA ASP A 23 -4.84 7.80 -10.00
C ASP A 23 -5.81 6.75 -9.43
N ARG A 24 -7.11 7.09 -9.40
CA ARG A 24 -8.14 6.24 -8.81
C ARG A 24 -8.23 4.88 -9.49
N GLU A 25 -8.11 4.83 -10.82
CA GLU A 25 -8.23 3.59 -11.58
C GLU A 25 -7.08 2.63 -11.25
N SER A 26 -5.85 3.12 -11.37
CA SER A 26 -4.62 2.40 -11.03
C SER A 26 -4.61 1.94 -9.57
N ALA A 27 -5.03 2.81 -8.64
CA ALA A 27 -5.15 2.47 -7.22
C ALA A 27 -6.16 1.34 -6.98
N THR A 28 -7.30 1.37 -7.68
CA THR A 28 -8.32 0.32 -7.59
C THR A 28 -7.78 -1.01 -8.09
N GLN A 29 -7.07 -1.02 -9.22
CA GLN A 29 -6.49 -2.24 -9.78
C GLN A 29 -5.42 -2.83 -8.85
N ILE A 30 -4.56 -1.99 -8.28
CA ILE A 30 -3.56 -2.45 -7.30
C ILE A 30 -4.24 -2.98 -6.03
N MET A 31 -5.26 -2.29 -5.53
CA MET A 31 -6.04 -2.74 -4.36
C MET A 31 -6.68 -4.11 -4.62
N LEU A 32 -7.35 -4.30 -5.76
CA LEU A 32 -7.94 -5.59 -6.13
C LEU A 32 -6.89 -6.69 -6.23
N LYS A 33 -5.71 -6.37 -6.78
CA LYS A 33 -4.59 -7.31 -6.81
C LYS A 33 -4.12 -7.69 -5.41
N ILE A 34 -3.98 -6.73 -4.50
CA ILE A 34 -3.64 -7.01 -3.09
C ILE A 34 -4.68 -7.95 -2.49
N HIS A 35 -5.97 -7.65 -2.67
CA HIS A 35 -7.07 -8.43 -2.12
C HIS A 35 -7.08 -9.88 -2.63
N LEU A 36 -6.87 -10.08 -3.93
CA LEU A 36 -6.97 -11.39 -4.58
C LEU A 36 -5.69 -12.23 -4.44
N ASP A 37 -4.52 -11.60 -4.59
CA ASP A 37 -3.23 -12.29 -4.63
C ASP A 37 -2.50 -12.29 -3.27
N GLY A 38 -3.11 -11.68 -2.25
CA GLY A 38 -2.52 -11.51 -0.91
C GLY A 38 -1.45 -10.41 -0.83
N ARG A 39 -0.96 -9.89 -1.96
CA ARG A 39 0.00 -8.79 -2.03
C ARG A 39 -0.02 -8.07 -3.37
N GLY A 40 0.47 -6.83 -3.38
CA GLY A 40 0.61 -6.04 -4.60
C GLY A 40 1.75 -5.03 -4.52
N VAL A 41 2.32 -4.74 -5.69
CA VAL A 41 3.38 -3.74 -5.88
C VAL A 41 2.76 -2.35 -5.99
N CYS A 42 3.06 -1.48 -5.04
CA CYS A 42 2.54 -0.11 -5.02
C CYS A 42 3.39 0.84 -5.89
N GLY A 43 4.69 0.57 -6.01
CA GLY A 43 5.64 1.34 -6.82
C GLY A 43 7.07 0.85 -6.61
N VAL A 44 7.99 1.31 -7.47
CA VAL A 44 9.43 1.02 -7.41
C VAL A 44 10.17 2.33 -7.17
N TYR A 45 11.07 2.32 -6.19
CA TYR A 45 11.79 3.51 -5.72
C TYR A 45 13.22 3.13 -5.29
N SER A 46 14.06 4.12 -5.01
CA SER A 46 15.31 3.87 -4.28
C SER A 46 15.04 3.32 -2.89
N GLN A 47 16.01 2.62 -2.30
CA GLN A 47 15.87 1.95 -1.00
C GLN A 47 15.36 2.91 0.09
N ASP A 48 15.96 4.09 0.22
CA ASP A 48 15.59 5.07 1.26
C ASP A 48 14.16 5.60 1.09
N VAL A 49 13.75 5.82 -0.16
CA VAL A 49 12.39 6.27 -0.49
C VAL A 49 11.38 5.15 -0.24
N ALA A 50 11.72 3.90 -0.58
CA ALA A 50 10.88 2.74 -0.32
C ALA A 50 10.68 2.52 1.19
N ALA A 51 11.76 2.61 1.98
CA ALA A 51 11.70 2.52 3.44
C ALA A 51 10.81 3.60 4.04
N THR A 52 10.98 4.85 3.63
CA THR A 52 10.15 5.98 4.09
C THR A 52 8.67 5.78 3.73
N LYS A 53 8.37 5.31 2.52
CA LYS A 53 6.98 5.03 2.11
C LYS A 53 6.34 3.91 2.92
N VAL A 54 7.09 2.87 3.27
CA VAL A 54 6.60 1.81 4.16
C VAL A 54 6.23 2.38 5.52
N GLU A 55 7.10 3.19 6.14
CA GLU A 55 6.80 3.84 7.41
C GLU A 55 5.56 4.74 7.33
N GLN A 56 5.40 5.51 6.25
CA GLN A 56 4.22 6.35 6.03
C GLN A 56 2.92 5.54 5.96
N VAL A 57 2.94 4.39 5.26
CA VAL A 57 1.77 3.49 5.20
C VAL A 57 1.43 2.95 6.58
N LEU A 58 2.43 2.45 7.32
CA LEU A 58 2.23 1.90 8.66
C LEU A 58 1.69 2.95 9.63
N GLN A 59 2.19 4.18 9.58
CA GLN A 59 1.69 5.28 10.39
C GLN A 59 0.26 5.68 10.02
N ALA A 60 -0.08 5.74 8.73
CA ALA A 60 -1.43 6.04 8.27
C ALA A 60 -2.42 4.95 8.75
N ALA A 61 -2.05 3.68 8.59
CA ALA A 61 -2.84 2.53 9.04
C ALA A 61 -3.06 2.57 10.56
N GLN A 62 -2.00 2.77 11.33
CA GLN A 62 -2.08 2.86 12.80
C GLN A 62 -2.98 4.01 13.24
N LYS A 63 -2.85 5.21 12.64
CA LYS A 63 -3.70 6.37 12.96
C LYS A 63 -5.17 6.12 12.64
N ALA A 64 -5.47 5.37 11.59
CA ALA A 64 -6.82 5.00 11.20
C ALA A 64 -7.36 3.76 11.96
N GLY A 65 -6.54 3.09 12.76
CA GLY A 65 -6.94 1.88 13.49
C GLY A 65 -7.05 0.64 12.61
N HIS A 66 -6.33 0.59 11.49
CA HIS A 66 -6.30 -0.54 10.56
C HIS A 66 -5.01 -1.36 10.70
N PRO A 67 -5.06 -2.70 10.54
CA PRO A 67 -3.87 -3.55 10.65
C PRO A 67 -3.00 -3.60 9.39
N LEU A 68 -3.32 -2.79 8.35
CA LEU A 68 -2.63 -2.77 7.05
C LEU A 68 -1.10 -2.77 7.17
N GLN A 69 -0.45 -3.68 6.43
CA GLN A 69 1.00 -3.82 6.41
C GLN A 69 1.60 -3.47 5.03
N ALA A 70 2.83 -2.96 5.06
CA ALA A 70 3.65 -2.75 3.87
C ALA A 70 5.10 -3.14 4.14
N THR A 71 5.79 -3.59 3.09
CA THR A 71 7.21 -3.94 3.07
C THR A 71 7.83 -3.48 1.75
N PHE A 72 9.14 -3.45 1.68
CA PHE A 72 9.90 -3.25 0.43
C PHE A 72 10.95 -4.36 0.30
N GLU A 73 11.29 -4.71 -0.94
CA GLU A 73 12.31 -5.70 -1.28
C GLU A 73 13.10 -5.23 -2.50
N PRO A 74 14.37 -5.68 -2.69
CA PRO A 74 15.13 -5.41 -3.90
C PRO A 74 14.39 -5.91 -5.15
N VAL A 75 14.51 -5.16 -6.25
CA VAL A 75 13.99 -5.60 -7.56
C VAL A 75 15.00 -6.56 -8.17
N GLU A 76 14.53 -7.74 -8.60
CA GLU A 76 15.32 -8.70 -9.40
C GLU A 76 15.47 -8.27 -10.87
#